data_AF-A0A558BDZ6-F1
#
_entry.id   AF-A0A558BDZ6-F1
#
_cell.length_a   1.000
_cell.length_b   1.000
_cell.length_c   1.000
_cell.angle_alpha   90.00
_cell.angle_beta   90.00
_cell.angle_gamma   90.00
#
_symmetry.space_group_name_H-M   'P 1'
#
loop_
_entity.id
_entity.type
_entity.pdbx_description
1 polymer ?
#
loop_
_entity_poly.entity_id
_entity_poly.type
_entity_poly.pdbx_seq_one_letter_code
_entity_poly.pdbx_strand_id
1 'polypeptide(L)'
;MRLPIGALLSALALAATLAAPVPAQAHEAREVREVPLTVATYNIHAGAGEDDVFDLDRTAEAIRSLHADVVGLQEVDVHWGARSDFTDEARELANRLGMRVFFAPIYDLDPAAAGAPRRRFGVAVLSRYPVLSAENHEITRLSTQVPDPVPAPAPGFAEVAVNVRGTVVHVYCTHLD
;
A
#
# COMPACT_ATOMS: atom_id res chain seq x y z
N MET A 1 65.30 0.86 81.12
CA MET A 1 65.11 2.25 80.65
C MET A 1 64.52 2.18 79.24
N ARG A 2 63.28 2.64 79.06
CA ARG A 2 62.51 2.59 77.80
C ARG A 2 62.92 3.73 76.88
N LEU A 3 62.90 3.52 75.55
CA LEU A 3 62.33 4.43 74.54
C LEU A 3 62.26 3.71 73.16
N PRO A 4 61.14 3.84 72.40
CA PRO A 4 60.89 3.16 71.12
C PRO A 4 61.02 4.10 69.90
N ILE A 5 61.22 3.54 68.71
CA ILE A 5 61.08 4.19 67.39
C ILE A 5 60.44 3.12 66.49
N GLY A 6 59.36 3.29 65.74
CA GLY A 6 58.50 4.41 65.38
C GLY A 6 57.78 3.94 64.10
N ALA A 7 56.48 3.65 64.16
CA ALA A 7 55.73 3.10 63.04
C ALA A 7 55.30 4.21 62.07
N LEU A 8 55.61 4.04 60.79
CA LEU A 8 55.22 4.93 59.69
C LEU A 8 53.75 4.64 59.31
N LEU A 9 52.85 5.60 59.50
CA LEU A 9 51.45 5.53 59.03
C LEU A 9 51.34 6.24 57.68
N SER A 10 51.08 5.48 56.62
CA SER A 10 50.71 6.00 55.30
C SER A 10 49.19 6.26 55.28
N ALA A 11 48.78 7.53 55.14
CA ALA A 11 47.38 7.89 54.97
C ALA A 11 46.98 7.79 53.48
N LEU A 12 46.05 6.89 53.17
CA LEU A 12 45.40 6.80 51.84
C LEU A 12 44.18 7.74 51.83
N ALA A 13 44.19 8.78 50.99
CA ALA A 13 43.02 9.63 50.77
C ALA A 13 42.19 9.06 49.62
N LEU A 14 40.99 8.56 49.93
CA LEU A 14 40.02 8.09 48.94
C LEU A 14 39.15 9.28 48.51
N ALA A 15 39.37 9.79 47.30
CA ALA A 15 38.49 10.81 46.71
C ALA A 15 37.23 10.13 46.16
N ALA A 16 36.10 10.32 46.84
CA ALA A 16 34.80 9.88 46.34
C ALA A 16 34.30 10.89 45.29
N THR A 17 34.22 10.48 44.03
CA THR A 17 33.56 11.24 42.96
C THR A 17 32.05 11.09 43.10
N LEU A 18 31.37 12.14 43.54
CA LEU A 18 29.90 12.20 43.51
C LEU A 18 29.46 12.43 42.07
N ALA A 19 28.92 11.40 41.41
CA ALA A 19 28.24 11.55 40.13
C ALA A 19 26.93 12.32 40.35
N ALA A 20 26.83 13.53 39.80
CA ALA A 20 25.58 14.28 39.79
C ALA A 20 24.58 13.60 38.84
N PRO A 21 23.27 13.55 39.18
CA PRO A 21 22.27 12.98 38.30
C PRO A 21 22.12 13.87 37.05
N VAL A 22 22.26 13.27 35.87
CA VAL A 22 21.92 13.91 34.60
C VAL A 22 20.40 14.10 34.59
N PRO A 23 19.86 15.32 34.40
CA PRO A 23 18.42 15.50 34.34
C PRO A 23 17.90 14.75 33.11
N ALA A 24 16.92 13.87 33.33
CA ALA A 24 16.19 13.24 32.24
C ALA A 24 15.51 14.35 31.43
N GLN A 25 15.94 14.56 30.19
CA GLN A 25 15.22 15.42 29.27
C GLN A 25 13.84 14.79 29.05
N ALA A 26 12.81 15.44 29.58
CA ALA A 26 11.44 15.09 29.27
C ALA A 26 11.28 15.22 27.76
N HIS A 27 11.05 14.09 27.08
CA HIS A 27 10.57 14.11 25.72
C HIS A 27 9.20 14.76 25.79
N GLU A 28 9.08 16.04 25.39
CA GLU A 28 7.77 16.65 25.20
C GLU A 28 6.97 15.67 24.35
N ALA A 29 5.86 15.18 24.89
CA ALA A 29 5.02 14.23 24.19
C ALA A 29 4.62 14.90 22.86
N ARG A 30 5.24 14.45 21.77
CA ARG A 30 4.96 14.96 20.43
C ARG A 30 3.47 14.80 20.23
N GLU A 31 2.76 15.92 20.10
CA GLU A 31 1.32 15.94 19.90
C GLU A 31 0.99 14.99 18.74
N VAL A 32 0.29 13.90 19.05
CA VAL A 32 -0.03 12.87 18.05
C VAL A 32 -1.10 13.49 17.15
N ARG A 33 -0.67 13.99 15.98
CA ARG A 33 -1.60 14.50 14.98
C ARG A 33 -2.35 13.32 14.36
N GLU A 34 -3.64 13.23 14.67
CA GLU A 34 -4.53 12.30 13.96
C GLU A 34 -4.66 12.70 12.49
N VAL A 35 -4.48 11.71 11.61
CA VAL A 35 -4.65 11.87 10.16
C VAL A 35 -5.75 10.89 9.72
N PRO A 36 -7.03 11.29 9.75
CA PRO A 36 -8.12 10.41 9.35
C PRO A 36 -7.97 10.05 7.87
N LEU A 37 -8.20 8.77 7.57
CA LEU A 37 -8.10 8.19 6.23
C LEU A 37 -9.17 7.11 6.10
N THR A 38 -10.06 7.24 5.12
CA THR A 38 -11.03 6.18 4.79
C THR A 38 -10.51 5.36 3.62
N VAL A 39 -10.33 4.06 3.82
CA VAL A 39 -9.87 3.12 2.79
C VAL A 39 -10.99 2.12 2.50
N ALA A 40 -11.20 1.82 1.23
CA ALA A 40 -12.09 0.74 0.80
C ALA A 40 -11.36 -0.25 -0.12
N THR A 41 -11.89 -1.46 -0.20
CA THR A 41 -11.51 -2.44 -1.23
C THR A 41 -12.79 -2.94 -1.90
N TYR A 42 -12.73 -3.13 -3.22
CA TYR A 42 -13.88 -3.62 -3.99
C TYR A 42 -13.42 -4.46 -5.17
N ASN A 43 -13.84 -5.72 -5.20
CA ASN A 43 -13.77 -6.54 -6.39
C ASN A 43 -14.94 -6.15 -7.29
N ILE A 44 -14.65 -5.54 -8.45
CA ILE A 44 -15.67 -4.95 -9.33
C ILE A 44 -16.21 -5.91 -10.38
N HIS A 45 -15.79 -7.18 -10.37
CA HIS A 45 -16.25 -8.21 -11.30
C HIS A 45 -16.24 -7.74 -12.77
N ALA A 46 -15.15 -7.10 -13.21
CA ALA A 46 -15.03 -6.48 -14.55
C ALA A 46 -16.22 -5.56 -14.89
N GLY A 47 -16.64 -4.73 -13.93
CA GLY A 47 -17.71 -3.76 -14.07
C GLY A 47 -19.12 -4.35 -14.09
N ALA A 48 -19.25 -5.67 -13.91
CA ALA A 48 -20.54 -6.36 -13.86
C ALA A 48 -21.16 -6.30 -12.46
N GLY A 49 -22.48 -6.15 -12.40
CA GLY A 49 -23.23 -6.29 -11.15
C GLY A 49 -23.60 -7.74 -10.85
N GLU A 50 -24.38 -7.95 -9.79
CA GLU A 50 -24.95 -9.27 -9.44
C GLU A 50 -25.92 -9.80 -10.51
N ASP A 51 -26.35 -8.96 -11.44
CA ASP A 51 -27.16 -9.29 -12.61
C ASP A 51 -26.32 -9.70 -13.83
N ASP A 52 -25.00 -9.80 -13.68
CA ASP A 52 -24.02 -10.08 -14.75
C ASP A 52 -24.05 -9.05 -15.89
N VAL A 53 -24.61 -7.87 -15.66
CA VAL A 53 -24.65 -6.78 -16.64
C VAL A 53 -23.51 -5.81 -16.39
N PHE A 54 -22.71 -5.55 -17.43
CA PHE A 54 -21.69 -4.50 -17.40
C PHE A 54 -22.34 -3.12 -17.25
N ASP A 55 -22.01 -2.43 -16.16
CA ASP A 55 -22.44 -1.05 -15.91
C ASP A 55 -21.39 -0.34 -15.02
N LEU A 56 -20.48 0.36 -15.70
CA LEU A 56 -19.41 1.08 -15.00
C LEU A 56 -19.92 2.35 -14.29
N ASP A 57 -21.11 2.87 -14.63
CA ASP A 57 -21.70 4.03 -13.94
C ASP A 57 -22.24 3.57 -12.59
N ARG A 58 -22.93 2.42 -12.55
CA ARG A 58 -23.33 1.76 -11.32
C ARG A 58 -22.15 1.44 -10.41
N THR A 59 -21.06 0.91 -10.97
CA THR A 59 -19.82 0.65 -10.21
C THR A 59 -19.23 1.94 -9.63
N ALA A 60 -19.20 3.03 -10.41
CA ALA A 60 -18.72 4.33 -9.93
C ALA A 60 -19.62 4.90 -8.82
N GLU A 61 -20.95 4.80 -8.92
CA GLU A 61 -21.86 5.24 -7.86
C GLU A 61 -21.67 4.43 -6.57
N ALA A 62 -21.52 3.11 -6.68
CA ALA A 62 -21.23 2.26 -5.54
C ALA A 62 -19.95 2.71 -4.82
N ILE A 63 -18.85 2.91 -5.55
CA ILE A 63 -17.58 3.40 -4.97
C ILE A 63 -17.75 4.80 -4.36
N ARG A 64 -18.48 5.71 -5.02
CA ARG A 64 -18.72 7.07 -4.53
C ARG A 64 -19.46 7.07 -3.18
N SER A 65 -20.41 6.17 -3.00
CA SER A 65 -21.20 6.03 -1.76
C SER A 65 -20.37 5.62 -0.54
N LEU A 66 -19.20 5.00 -0.74
CA LEU A 66 -18.29 4.61 0.34
C LEU A 66 -17.57 5.81 0.96
N HIS A 67 -17.57 6.96 0.29
CA HIS A 67 -16.81 8.15 0.69
C HIS A 67 -15.32 7.87 0.99
N ALA A 68 -14.74 6.92 0.27
CA ALA A 68 -13.34 6.53 0.46
C ALA A 68 -12.36 7.56 -0.12
N ASP A 69 -11.23 7.70 0.57
CA ASP A 69 -10.08 8.50 0.12
C ASP A 69 -9.15 7.70 -0.79
N VAL A 70 -9.04 6.40 -0.51
CA VAL A 70 -8.26 5.42 -1.27
C VAL A 70 -9.10 4.17 -1.48
N VAL A 71 -9.07 3.63 -2.70
CA VAL A 71 -9.81 2.41 -3.06
C VAL A 71 -8.88 1.42 -3.75
N GLY A 72 -8.76 0.21 -3.21
CA GLY A 72 -8.17 -0.92 -3.92
C GLY A 72 -9.25 -1.64 -4.74
N LEU A 73 -9.01 -1.85 -6.03
CA LEU A 73 -9.92 -2.52 -6.95
C LEU A 73 -9.33 -3.85 -7.42
N GLN A 74 -10.15 -4.90 -7.41
CA GLN A 74 -9.83 -6.20 -8.00
C GLN A 74 -10.73 -6.50 -9.19
N GLU A 75 -10.28 -7.42 -10.05
CA GLU A 75 -10.97 -7.81 -11.29
C GLU A 75 -11.22 -6.63 -12.25
N VAL A 76 -10.17 -5.85 -12.47
CA VAL A 76 -10.20 -4.69 -13.36
C VAL A 76 -9.74 -5.10 -14.76
N ASP A 77 -10.59 -4.91 -15.75
CA ASP A 77 -10.30 -5.07 -17.16
C ASP A 77 -9.74 -3.79 -17.77
N VAL A 78 -8.76 -3.96 -18.67
CA VAL A 78 -8.29 -2.93 -19.58
C VAL A 78 -8.23 -3.54 -20.98
N HIS A 79 -9.21 -3.16 -21.80
CA HIS A 79 -9.38 -3.68 -23.17
C HIS A 79 -9.54 -5.20 -23.26
N TRP A 80 -9.97 -5.86 -22.17
CA TRP A 80 -9.92 -7.31 -22.05
C TRP A 80 -10.79 -8.04 -23.08
N GLY A 81 -12.04 -7.60 -23.25
CA GLY A 81 -13.00 -8.24 -24.15
C GLY A 81 -14.38 -7.64 -24.08
N ALA A 82 -15.33 -8.30 -24.74
CA ALA A 82 -16.71 -7.86 -24.84
C ALA A 82 -17.45 -7.81 -23.49
N ARG A 83 -17.00 -8.52 -22.45
CA ARG A 83 -17.63 -8.49 -21.12
C ARG A 83 -17.57 -7.12 -20.43
N SER A 84 -16.57 -6.32 -20.78
CA SER A 84 -16.31 -4.99 -20.24
C SER A 84 -16.33 -3.92 -21.34
N ASP A 85 -16.97 -4.23 -22.49
CA ASP A 85 -16.99 -3.39 -23.69
C ASP A 85 -15.60 -2.91 -24.16
N PHE A 86 -14.56 -3.70 -23.89
CA PHE A 86 -13.15 -3.33 -24.12
C PHE A 86 -12.73 -2.01 -23.43
N THR A 87 -13.40 -1.64 -22.33
CA THR A 87 -13.13 -0.42 -21.56
C THR A 87 -11.78 -0.50 -20.84
N ASP A 88 -11.14 0.66 -20.64
CA ASP A 88 -10.07 0.82 -19.64
C ASP A 88 -10.74 1.22 -18.32
N GLU A 89 -11.23 0.22 -17.58
CA GLU A 89 -12.06 0.45 -16.39
C GLU A 89 -11.30 1.23 -15.32
N ALA A 90 -10.01 0.97 -15.17
CA ALA A 90 -9.14 1.68 -14.24
C ALA A 90 -9.14 3.18 -14.53
N ARG A 91 -8.93 3.58 -15.79
CA ARG A 91 -8.93 5.00 -16.19
C ARG A 91 -10.33 5.59 -16.09
N GLU A 92 -11.37 4.88 -16.52
CA GLU A 92 -12.72 5.45 -16.52
C GLU A 92 -13.33 5.61 -15.13
N LEU A 93 -13.09 4.67 -14.22
CA LEU A 93 -13.48 4.83 -12.82
C LEU A 93 -12.73 6.00 -12.18
N ALA A 94 -11.42 6.14 -12.45
CA ALA A 94 -10.62 7.27 -11.97
C ALA A 94 -11.18 8.62 -12.46
N ASN A 95 -11.53 8.71 -13.75
CA ASN A 95 -12.15 9.89 -14.35
C ASN A 95 -13.48 10.23 -13.67
N ARG A 96 -14.38 9.26 -13.53
CA ARG A 96 -15.74 9.41 -12.96
C ARG A 96 -15.71 9.78 -11.47
N LEU A 97 -14.71 9.30 -10.74
CA LEU A 97 -14.54 9.55 -9.30
C LEU A 97 -13.67 10.77 -9.00
N GLY A 98 -13.00 11.35 -10.01
CA GLY A 98 -12.05 12.45 -9.82
C GLY A 98 -10.81 12.01 -9.01
N MET A 99 -10.38 10.77 -9.19
CA MET A 99 -9.27 10.16 -8.44
C MET A 99 -8.07 9.91 -9.36
N ARG A 100 -6.88 9.80 -8.76
CA ARG A 100 -5.67 9.29 -9.43
C ARG A 100 -5.72 7.78 -9.44
N VAL A 101 -5.10 7.16 -10.44
CA VAL A 101 -5.09 5.70 -10.58
C VAL A 101 -3.70 5.17 -10.86
N PHE A 102 -3.39 4.03 -10.24
CA PHE A 102 -2.34 3.12 -10.69
C PHE A 102 -2.99 1.77 -11.00
N PHE A 103 -2.73 1.23 -12.19
CA PHE A 103 -3.17 -0.10 -12.62
C PHE A 103 -1.98 -1.05 -12.64
N ALA A 104 -2.14 -2.19 -11.98
CA ALA A 104 -1.15 -3.25 -11.88
C ALA A 104 -1.70 -4.51 -12.59
N PRO A 105 -1.27 -4.78 -13.84
CA PRO A 105 -1.73 -5.96 -14.57
C PRO A 105 -1.28 -7.24 -13.87
N ILE A 106 -2.19 -8.20 -13.75
CA ILE A 106 -1.94 -9.61 -13.44
C ILE A 106 -1.70 -10.38 -14.75
N TYR A 107 -2.55 -10.13 -15.74
CA TYR A 107 -2.40 -10.66 -17.09
C TYR A 107 -2.19 -9.53 -18.10
N ASP A 108 -1.29 -9.78 -19.06
CA ASP A 108 -1.03 -8.90 -20.18
C ASP A 108 -0.95 -9.73 -21.48
N LEU A 109 -2.07 -9.81 -22.20
CA LEU A 109 -2.23 -10.66 -23.38
C LEU A 109 -2.15 -9.84 -24.68
N ASP A 110 -1.86 -10.55 -25.77
CA ASP A 110 -1.84 -9.94 -27.10
C ASP A 110 -3.22 -9.37 -27.51
N PRO A 111 -3.24 -8.34 -28.36
CA PRO A 111 -4.47 -7.75 -28.87
C PRO A 111 -5.42 -8.77 -29.50
N ALA A 112 -6.72 -8.55 -29.39
CA ALA A 112 -7.73 -9.40 -30.06
C ALA A 112 -7.70 -9.29 -31.59
N ALA A 113 -7.22 -8.16 -32.12
CA ALA A 113 -7.09 -7.89 -33.54
C ALA A 113 -5.81 -7.10 -33.83
N ALA A 114 -5.27 -7.23 -35.04
CA ALA A 114 -4.09 -6.48 -35.45
C ALA A 114 -4.34 -4.96 -35.33
N GLY A 115 -3.45 -4.26 -34.61
CA GLY A 115 -3.55 -2.83 -34.36
C GLY A 115 -4.42 -2.42 -33.16
N ALA A 116 -5.11 -3.36 -32.50
CA ALA A 116 -5.84 -3.07 -31.26
C ALA A 116 -4.88 -2.99 -30.04
N PRO A 117 -5.31 -2.38 -28.91
CA PRO A 117 -4.55 -2.41 -27.67
C PRO A 117 -4.36 -3.82 -27.10
N ARG A 118 -3.35 -3.98 -26.24
CA ARG A 118 -3.16 -5.20 -25.45
C ARG A 118 -4.32 -5.40 -24.48
N ARG A 119 -4.64 -6.66 -24.19
CA ARG A 119 -5.73 -7.04 -23.29
C ARG A 119 -5.16 -7.31 -21.92
N ARG A 120 -5.59 -6.56 -20.92
CA ARG A 120 -5.05 -6.66 -19.56
C ARG A 120 -6.15 -6.86 -18.54
N PHE A 121 -5.82 -7.62 -17.51
CA PHE A 121 -6.65 -7.88 -16.35
C PHE A 121 -5.77 -7.72 -15.12
N GLY A 122 -6.27 -7.08 -14.07
CA GLY A 122 -5.45 -6.86 -12.89
C GLY A 122 -6.17 -6.20 -11.73
N VAL A 123 -5.38 -5.51 -10.93
CA VAL A 123 -5.84 -4.70 -9.81
C VAL A 123 -5.53 -3.23 -10.06
N ALA A 124 -6.26 -2.34 -9.40
CA ALA A 124 -5.99 -0.91 -9.45
C ALA A 124 -6.05 -0.30 -8.05
N VAL A 125 -5.35 0.81 -7.85
CA VAL A 125 -5.49 1.65 -6.67
C VAL A 125 -5.93 3.05 -7.11
N LEU A 126 -7.06 3.50 -6.60
CA LEU A 126 -7.58 4.85 -6.78
C LEU A 126 -7.26 5.69 -5.54
N SER A 127 -6.83 6.94 -5.72
CA SER A 127 -6.54 7.85 -4.60
C SER A 127 -6.96 9.30 -4.87
N ARG A 128 -7.62 9.93 -3.89
CA ARG A 128 -7.86 11.39 -3.89
C ARG A 128 -6.58 12.17 -3.63
N TYR A 129 -5.61 11.55 -2.95
CA TYR A 129 -4.34 12.16 -2.58
C TYR A 129 -3.27 11.97 -3.67
N PRO A 130 -2.21 12.79 -3.69
CA PRO A 130 -1.09 12.60 -4.61
C PRO A 130 -0.43 11.23 -4.45
N VAL A 131 -0.20 10.54 -5.57
CA VAL A 131 0.64 9.34 -5.64
C VAL A 131 2.09 9.80 -5.76
N LEU A 132 2.94 9.32 -4.86
CA LEU A 132 4.37 9.62 -4.80
C LEU A 132 5.21 8.60 -5.58
N SER A 133 4.85 7.32 -5.44
CA SER A 133 5.43 6.21 -6.18
C SER A 133 4.39 5.10 -6.33
N ALA A 134 4.56 4.26 -7.34
CA ALA A 134 3.76 3.07 -7.54
C ALA A 134 4.59 1.98 -8.22
N GLU A 135 4.40 0.73 -7.78
CA GLU A 135 5.11 -0.44 -8.26
C GLU A 135 4.15 -1.64 -8.36
N ASN A 136 4.37 -2.50 -9.34
CA ASN A 136 3.67 -3.77 -9.46
C ASN A 136 4.67 -4.89 -9.17
N HIS A 137 4.61 -5.42 -7.96
CA HIS A 137 5.50 -6.48 -7.50
C HIS A 137 5.03 -7.85 -8.00
N GLU A 138 5.98 -8.79 -8.03
CA GLU A 138 5.66 -10.19 -8.22
C GLU A 138 5.16 -10.82 -6.91
N ILE A 139 4.21 -11.76 -7.04
CA ILE A 139 3.72 -12.61 -5.96
C ILE A 139 3.55 -14.03 -6.50
N THR A 140 3.78 -15.04 -5.65
CA THR A 140 3.52 -16.44 -6.01
C THR A 140 2.02 -16.68 -6.13
N ARG A 141 1.58 -17.16 -7.29
CA ARG A 141 0.15 -17.35 -7.60
C ARG A 141 -0.09 -18.48 -8.61
N LEU A 142 -1.32 -18.98 -8.65
CA LEU A 142 -1.86 -19.90 -9.65
C LEU A 142 -2.43 -19.11 -10.83
N SER A 143 -2.02 -19.45 -12.06
CA SER A 143 -2.64 -18.82 -13.24
C SER A 143 -4.00 -19.44 -13.54
N THR A 144 -5.02 -18.61 -13.65
CA THR A 144 -6.37 -18.97 -14.12
C THR A 144 -6.49 -19.01 -15.65
N GLN A 145 -5.39 -18.76 -16.38
CA GLN A 145 -5.37 -18.72 -17.84
C GLN A 145 -4.78 -20.00 -18.47
N VAL A 146 -4.32 -20.95 -17.65
CA VAL A 146 -3.75 -22.22 -18.11
C VAL A 146 -4.42 -23.40 -17.39
N PRO A 147 -4.62 -24.54 -18.07
CA PRO A 147 -5.01 -25.77 -17.41
C PRO A 147 -3.93 -26.24 -16.42
N ASP A 148 -4.35 -26.77 -15.27
CA ASP A 148 -3.47 -27.36 -14.23
C ASP A 148 -2.28 -26.46 -13.82
N PRO A 149 -2.52 -25.22 -13.36
CA PRO A 149 -1.46 -24.30 -13.00
C PRO A 149 -0.65 -24.82 -11.79
N VAL A 150 0.64 -24.50 -11.79
CA VAL A 150 1.50 -24.63 -10.60
C VAL A 150 1.82 -23.24 -10.03
N PRO A 151 1.97 -23.09 -8.71
CA PRO A 151 2.32 -21.80 -8.13
C PRO A 151 3.66 -21.28 -8.68
N ALA A 152 3.66 -20.07 -9.22
CA ALA A 152 4.86 -19.42 -9.74
C ALA A 152 4.81 -17.91 -9.47
N PRO A 153 5.97 -17.22 -9.37
CA PRO A 153 6.02 -15.77 -9.35
C PRO A 153 5.38 -15.17 -10.61
N ALA A 154 4.45 -14.24 -10.42
CA ALA A 154 3.83 -13.46 -11.48
C ALA A 154 3.42 -12.08 -10.95
N PRO A 155 3.23 -11.07 -11.81
CA PRO A 155 2.83 -9.73 -11.37
C PRO A 155 1.41 -9.72 -10.76
N GLY A 156 1.06 -8.62 -10.12
CA GLY A 156 -0.27 -8.39 -9.57
C GLY A 156 -0.33 -7.97 -8.11
N PHE A 157 0.79 -7.59 -7.52
CA PHE A 157 0.86 -7.04 -6.18
C PHE A 157 1.19 -5.54 -6.24
N ALA A 158 0.15 -4.72 -6.36
CA ALA A 158 0.30 -3.28 -6.46
C ALA A 158 0.74 -2.70 -5.12
N GLU A 159 1.80 -1.89 -5.12
CA GLU A 159 2.17 -0.99 -4.03
C GLU A 159 2.05 0.45 -4.52
N VAL A 160 1.34 1.31 -3.77
CA VAL A 160 1.21 2.73 -4.08
C VAL A 160 1.48 3.55 -2.82
N ALA A 161 2.51 4.39 -2.86
CA ALA A 161 2.78 5.36 -1.81
C ALA A 161 1.97 6.63 -2.07
N VAL A 162 1.08 6.98 -1.14
CA VAL A 162 0.21 8.16 -1.23
C VAL A 162 0.54 9.17 -0.13
N ASN A 163 0.49 10.47 -0.46
CA ASN A 163 0.70 11.55 0.50
C ASN A 163 -0.62 11.99 1.15
N VAL A 164 -0.94 11.41 2.31
CA VAL A 164 -2.13 11.74 3.10
C VAL A 164 -1.80 12.88 4.06
N ARG A 165 -2.05 14.12 3.63
CA ARG A 165 -1.92 15.34 4.46
C ARG A 165 -0.53 15.52 5.10
N GLY A 166 0.53 15.09 4.41
CA GLY A 166 1.92 15.14 4.88
C GLY A 166 2.45 13.82 5.44
N THR A 167 1.60 12.80 5.58
CA THR A 167 1.98 11.44 5.97
C THR A 167 2.04 10.55 4.75
N VAL A 168 3.15 9.85 4.54
CA VAL A 168 3.27 8.84 3.48
C VAL A 168 2.61 7.55 3.96
N VAL A 169 1.64 7.06 3.19
CA VAL A 169 0.95 5.79 3.43
C VAL A 169 1.19 4.87 2.25
N HIS A 170 1.67 3.65 2.51
CA HIS A 170 1.80 2.61 1.50
C HIS A 170 0.51 1.79 1.44
N VAL A 171 -0.07 1.72 0.25
CA VAL A 171 -1.31 0.99 -0.03
C VAL A 171 -0.96 -0.20 -0.89
N TYR A 172 -1.26 -1.40 -0.40
CA TYR A 172 -1.03 -2.64 -1.13
C TYR A 172 -2.37 -3.21 -1.60
N CYS A 173 -2.44 -3.62 -2.87
CA CYS A 173 -3.62 -4.25 -3.45
C CYS A 173 -3.20 -5.50 -4.24
N THR A 174 -3.90 -6.61 -3.99
CA THR A 174 -3.72 -7.86 -4.72
C THR A 174 -5.07 -8.55 -4.90
N HIS A 175 -5.10 -9.55 -5.76
CA HIS A 175 -6.18 -10.52 -5.90
C HIS A 175 -5.50 -11.88 -5.80
N LEU A 176 -5.93 -12.78 -4.91
CA LEU A 176 -5.38 -14.13 -4.79
C LEU A 176 -6.32 -15.13 -5.47
N ASP A 177 -5.80 -16.27 -5.89
CA ASP A 177 -6.52 -17.28 -6.69
C ASP A 177 -7.25 -18.33 -5.84
#